data_AF-A0A383A4I0-F1
#
_entry.id   AF-A0A383A4I0-F1
#
_cell.length_a   1.000
_cell.length_b   1.000
_cell.length_c   1.000
_cell.angle_alpha   90.00
_cell.angle_beta   90.00
_cell.angle_gamma   90.00
#
_symmetry.space_group_name_H-M   'P 1'
#
loop_
_entity.id
_entity.type
_entity.pdbx_description
1 polymer ?
#
loop_
_entity_poly.entity_id
_entity_poly.type
_entity_poly.pdbx_seq_one_letter_code
_entity_poly.pdbx_strand_id
1 'polypeptide(L)'
;DDGRYNAGKGSHARENGKVEHDAAIMDSEGRFGAVAAMEGFKNPIQAAKAVSETKYQILAGDGAAKFAGDQGLEPTQLQTVPGGGKDFSTSPTTDTVGCVAFDGTTFVAALSTGGMAGAHYGRVGDVPIIGSGLYAGPEGAVAATGDGEAIMMKITAYRTYKLIKKGGSPEAIVDEAISWFPSTDAFGIILVTRNGSAGGSNRSMAWSSREFG
;
A
#
# COMPACT_ATOMS: atom_id res chain seq x y z
N ASP A 1 0.05 1.55 14.19
CA ASP A 1 -0.07 2.04 15.58
C ASP A 1 -1.11 3.12 15.81
N ASP A 2 -1.36 3.99 14.83
CA ASP A 2 -2.45 4.97 14.90
C ASP A 2 -3.78 4.33 14.48
N GLY A 3 -4.77 4.34 15.38
CA GLY A 3 -6.09 3.72 15.16
C GLY A 3 -7.00 4.51 14.22
N ARG A 4 -6.55 5.66 13.70
CA ARG A 4 -7.34 6.48 12.78
C ARG A 4 -7.26 6.01 11.33
N TYR A 5 -6.22 5.28 10.95
CA TYR A 5 -6.04 4.81 9.57
C TYR A 5 -6.42 3.33 9.44
N ASN A 6 -6.99 2.94 8.31
CA ASN A 6 -7.31 1.54 7.99
C ASN A 6 -6.04 0.72 7.65
N ALA A 7 -5.11 0.66 8.61
CA ALA A 7 -3.93 -0.19 8.59
C ALA A 7 -3.57 -0.61 10.02
N GLY A 8 -3.26 -1.89 10.22
CA GLY A 8 -3.07 -2.44 11.56
C GLY A 8 -4.29 -2.17 12.45
N LYS A 9 -4.11 -1.41 13.54
CA LYS A 9 -5.12 -1.16 14.59
C LYS A 9 -6.46 -0.55 14.13
N GLY A 10 -6.49 0.24 13.06
CA GLY A 10 -7.72 0.90 12.60
C GLY A 10 -8.50 0.13 11.52
N SER A 11 -8.09 -1.10 11.21
CA SER A 11 -8.59 -1.81 10.02
C SER A 11 -10.05 -2.25 10.11
N HIS A 12 -10.75 -2.20 8.98
CA HIS A 12 -12.14 -2.64 8.87
C HIS A 12 -12.30 -4.16 8.83
N ALA A 13 -13.45 -4.63 9.31
CA ALA A 13 -13.82 -6.03 9.22
C ALA A 13 -14.32 -6.38 7.80
N ARG A 14 -14.03 -7.62 7.39
CA ARG A 14 -14.57 -8.30 6.21
C ARG A 14 -16.01 -8.76 6.49
N GLU A 15 -16.67 -9.32 5.48
CA GLU A 15 -18.07 -9.79 5.60
C GLU A 15 -18.28 -10.84 6.72
N ASN A 16 -17.23 -11.59 7.08
CA ASN A 16 -17.27 -12.60 8.15
C ASN A 16 -16.90 -12.03 9.55
N GLY A 17 -16.74 -10.71 9.68
CA GLY A 17 -16.39 -10.04 10.92
C GLY A 17 -14.91 -10.07 11.28
N LYS A 18 -14.06 -10.72 10.47
CA LYS A 18 -12.61 -10.77 10.71
C LYS A 18 -11.86 -9.64 10.03
N VAL A 19 -10.63 -9.37 10.47
CA VAL A 19 -9.75 -8.35 9.89
C VAL A 19 -8.59 -9.05 9.17
N GLU A 20 -8.49 -8.82 7.87
CA GLU A 20 -7.41 -9.31 7.01
C GLU A 20 -6.57 -8.14 6.50
N HIS A 21 -5.26 -8.22 6.62
CA HIS A 21 -4.34 -7.19 6.17
C HIS A 21 -3.58 -7.59 4.91
N ASP A 22 -3.38 -6.59 4.06
CA ASP A 22 -2.43 -6.66 2.96
C ASP A 22 -1.30 -5.66 3.23
N ALA A 23 -0.06 -6.05 2.93
CA ALA A 23 1.09 -5.16 2.97
C ALA A 23 2.19 -5.59 2.01
N ALA A 24 2.94 -4.63 1.49
CA ALA A 24 4.11 -4.88 0.67
C ALA A 24 5.19 -3.83 0.84
N ILE A 25 6.42 -4.24 0.54
CA ILE A 25 7.59 -3.38 0.45
C ILE A 25 8.43 -3.76 -0.76
N MET A 26 8.98 -2.76 -1.45
CA MET A 26 9.92 -2.93 -2.56
C MET A 26 11.02 -1.90 -2.47
N ASP A 27 12.25 -2.28 -2.80
CA ASP A 27 13.34 -1.34 -3.07
C ASP A 27 13.80 -1.34 -4.54
N SER A 28 14.59 -0.34 -4.91
CA SER A 28 15.13 -0.19 -6.26
C SER A 28 16.22 -1.20 -6.64
N GLU A 29 16.66 -2.04 -5.70
CA GLU A 29 17.63 -3.11 -5.94
C GLU A 29 16.95 -4.44 -6.30
N GLY A 30 15.61 -4.46 -6.25
CA GLY A 30 14.79 -5.61 -6.64
C GLY A 30 14.41 -6.50 -5.47
N ARG A 31 14.65 -6.10 -4.21
CA ARG A 31 14.07 -6.81 -3.06
C ARG A 31 12.60 -6.45 -2.95
N PHE A 32 11.77 -7.48 -2.81
CA PHE A 32 10.33 -7.35 -2.68
C PHE A 32 9.79 -8.39 -1.70
N GLY A 33 8.87 -7.98 -0.85
CA GLY A 33 8.14 -8.88 0.03
C GLY A 33 6.74 -8.36 0.31
N ALA A 34 5.79 -9.28 0.40
CA ALA A 34 4.40 -8.96 0.68
C ALA A 34 3.71 -10.05 1.51
N VAL A 35 2.67 -9.62 2.21
CA VAL A 35 1.67 -10.49 2.85
C VAL A 35 0.29 -10.08 2.36
N ALA A 36 -0.56 -11.07 2.12
CA ALA A 36 -1.93 -10.87 1.66
C ALA A 36 -2.92 -11.64 2.53
N ALA A 37 -4.10 -11.07 2.76
CA ALA A 37 -5.17 -11.69 3.54
C ALA A 37 -4.68 -12.20 4.92
N MET A 38 -3.73 -11.50 5.56
CA MET A 38 -3.09 -11.96 6.79
C MET A 38 -3.83 -11.42 8.02
N GLU A 39 -4.23 -12.31 8.93
CA GLU A 39 -4.87 -11.94 10.19
C GLU A 39 -3.89 -11.86 11.37
N GLY A 40 -4.27 -11.14 12.42
CA GLY A 40 -3.74 -11.40 13.77
C GLY A 40 -2.40 -10.77 14.11
N PHE A 41 -1.90 -9.81 13.33
CA PHE A 41 -0.63 -9.09 13.61
C PHE A 41 -0.78 -7.57 13.57
N LYS A 42 -0.10 -6.91 14.50
CA LYS A 42 -0.19 -5.45 14.69
C LYS A 42 0.40 -4.65 13.53
N ASN A 43 1.49 -5.13 12.94
CA ASN A 43 2.25 -4.43 11.91
C ASN A 43 2.48 -5.32 10.67
N PRO A 44 1.50 -5.44 9.76
CA PRO A 44 1.61 -6.26 8.55
C PRO A 44 2.82 -5.93 7.68
N ILE A 45 3.24 -4.65 7.65
CA ILE A 45 4.43 -4.22 6.90
C ILE A 45 5.74 -4.85 7.42
N GLN A 46 5.83 -5.20 8.71
CA GLN A 46 6.99 -5.91 9.25
C GLN A 46 7.04 -7.35 8.76
N ALA A 47 5.87 -7.99 8.59
CA ALA A 47 5.78 -9.32 7.98
C ALA A 47 6.19 -9.27 6.51
N ALA A 48 5.70 -8.29 5.74
CA ALA A 48 6.13 -8.05 4.36
C ALA A 48 7.65 -7.82 4.26
N LYS A 49 8.24 -7.03 5.18
CA LYS A 49 9.68 -6.84 5.26
C LYS A 49 10.42 -8.14 5.55
N ALA A 50 9.94 -8.96 6.49
CA ALA A 50 10.54 -10.26 6.76
C ALA A 50 10.47 -11.20 5.55
N VAL A 51 9.34 -11.20 4.80
CA VAL A 51 9.21 -11.96 3.53
C VAL A 51 10.26 -11.51 2.52
N SER A 52 10.56 -10.21 2.42
CA SER A 52 11.54 -9.66 1.46
C SER A 52 12.97 -10.16 1.64
N GLU A 53 13.29 -10.72 2.81
CA GLU A 53 14.60 -11.31 3.13
C GLU A 53 14.63 -12.83 2.91
N THR A 54 13.56 -13.40 2.34
CA THR A 54 13.46 -14.83 2.01
C THR A 54 13.58 -15.06 0.49
N LYS A 55 13.53 -16.34 0.08
CA LYS A 55 13.42 -16.69 -1.34
C LYS A 55 12.01 -16.47 -1.92
N TYR A 56 11.02 -16.22 -1.08
CA TYR A 56 9.62 -16.01 -1.46
C TYR A 56 9.32 -14.51 -1.61
N GLN A 57 8.27 -14.19 -2.35
CA GLN A 57 7.87 -12.79 -2.61
C GLN A 57 6.55 -12.45 -1.93
N ILE A 58 5.61 -13.40 -1.87
CA ILE A 58 4.28 -13.19 -1.30
C ILE A 58 3.90 -14.41 -0.46
N LEU A 59 3.47 -14.18 0.78
CA LEU A 59 2.78 -15.18 1.60
C LEU A 59 1.33 -14.73 1.82
N ALA A 60 0.41 -15.66 1.98
CA ALA A 60 -1.01 -15.32 2.17
C ALA A 60 -1.68 -16.12 3.30
N GLY A 61 -2.76 -15.55 3.85
CA GLY A 61 -3.65 -16.21 4.80
C GLY A 61 -2.94 -16.74 6.05
N ASP A 62 -3.38 -17.90 6.50
CA ASP A 62 -2.82 -18.59 7.67
C ASP A 62 -1.32 -18.88 7.55
N GLY A 63 -0.83 -19.10 6.32
CA GLY A 63 0.60 -19.30 6.06
C GLY A 63 1.42 -18.04 6.34
N ALA A 64 0.92 -16.87 5.95
CA ALA A 64 1.54 -15.60 6.29
C ALA A 64 1.49 -15.32 7.80
N ALA A 65 0.36 -15.60 8.45
CA ALA A 65 0.20 -15.43 9.89
C ALA A 65 1.16 -16.35 10.69
N LYS A 66 1.27 -17.62 10.30
CA LYS A 66 2.23 -18.55 10.91
C LYS A 66 3.67 -18.05 10.73
N PHE A 67 4.03 -17.62 9.52
CA PHE A 67 5.36 -17.08 9.25
C PHE A 67 5.66 -15.86 10.12
N ALA A 68 4.72 -14.92 10.24
CA ALA A 68 4.87 -13.74 11.09
C ALA A 68 5.09 -14.12 12.57
N GLY A 69 4.39 -15.16 13.06
CA GLY A 69 4.61 -15.70 14.40
C GLY A 69 5.99 -16.33 14.58
N ASP A 70 6.47 -17.09 13.58
CA ASP A 70 7.80 -17.70 13.59
C ASP A 70 8.92 -16.63 13.52
N GLN A 71 8.64 -15.44 12.98
CA GLN A 71 9.53 -14.27 13.01
C GLN A 71 9.47 -13.48 14.33
N GLY A 72 8.64 -13.88 15.29
CA GLY A 72 8.49 -13.21 16.58
C GLY A 72 7.77 -11.85 16.51
N LEU A 73 6.96 -11.62 15.46
CA LEU A 73 6.20 -10.38 15.32
C LEU A 73 5.06 -10.31 16.34
N GLU A 74 4.74 -9.10 16.81
CA GLU A 74 3.73 -8.87 17.84
C GLU A 74 2.32 -9.22 17.33
N PRO A 75 1.68 -10.27 17.88
CA PRO A 75 0.32 -10.64 17.52
C PRO A 75 -0.68 -9.61 18.06
N THR A 76 -1.87 -9.57 17.49
CA THR A 76 -2.94 -8.70 17.95
C THR A 76 -4.28 -9.43 17.93
N GLN A 77 -5.09 -9.20 18.97
CA GLN A 77 -6.43 -9.78 19.09
C GLN A 77 -7.50 -8.82 18.56
N LEU A 78 -7.24 -8.11 17.47
CA LEU A 78 -8.23 -7.21 16.86
C LEU A 78 -9.38 -8.04 16.26
N GLN A 79 -10.28 -8.49 17.13
CA GLN A 79 -11.65 -8.82 16.77
C GLN A 79 -12.44 -7.54 16.98
N THR A 80 -12.70 -6.81 15.90
CA THR A 80 -13.61 -5.65 15.82
C THR A 80 -13.40 -4.53 16.86
N VAL A 81 -12.99 -3.35 16.42
CA VAL A 81 -13.34 -2.12 17.16
C VAL A 81 -14.73 -1.69 16.67
N PRO A 82 -15.76 -1.63 17.53
CA PRO A 82 -17.01 -0.97 17.17
C PRO A 82 -16.69 0.50 16.81
N GLY A 83 -16.84 0.86 15.53
CA GLY A 83 -16.42 2.16 15.01
C GLY A 83 -14.92 2.25 14.67
N GLY A 84 -14.40 1.30 13.87
CA GLY A 84 -13.04 1.33 13.29
C GLY A 84 -12.65 2.69 12.67
N GLY A 85 -11.34 2.87 12.43
CA GLY A 85 -10.67 4.16 12.24
C GLY A 85 -11.47 5.19 11.42
N LYS A 86 -11.42 6.46 11.84
CA LYS A 86 -12.07 7.56 11.11
C LYS A 86 -11.48 7.63 9.69
N ASP A 87 -12.25 7.11 8.74
CA ASP A 87 -12.07 7.30 7.31
C ASP A 87 -12.00 8.80 7.01
N PHE A 88 -10.83 9.26 6.56
CA PHE A 88 -10.64 10.65 6.13
C PHE A 88 -10.95 10.83 4.64
N SER A 89 -11.27 9.74 3.94
CA SER A 89 -11.84 9.78 2.60
C SER A 89 -13.36 10.01 2.71
N THR A 90 -13.93 10.70 1.74
CA THR A 90 -15.38 10.94 1.68
C THR A 90 -16.18 9.71 1.23
N SER A 91 -15.58 8.52 1.22
CA SER A 91 -16.18 7.26 0.73
C SER A 91 -15.77 6.08 1.62
N PRO A 92 -16.73 5.34 2.22
CA PRO A 92 -16.51 4.34 3.28
C PRO A 92 -15.75 3.06 2.88
N THR A 93 -14.87 3.09 1.87
CA THR A 93 -14.54 1.90 1.10
C THR A 93 -13.08 1.46 1.19
N THR A 94 -12.08 2.33 1.27
CA THR A 94 -10.66 1.89 1.28
C THR A 94 -9.71 2.99 1.79
N ASP A 95 -9.19 2.85 3.00
CA ASP A 95 -8.03 3.62 3.45
C ASP A 95 -6.77 2.73 3.35
N THR A 96 -5.81 3.14 2.55
CA THR A 96 -4.48 2.50 2.46
C THR A 96 -3.44 3.54 2.88
N VAL A 97 -2.49 3.13 3.72
CA VAL A 97 -1.35 3.97 4.07
C VAL A 97 -0.14 3.56 3.26
N GLY A 98 0.59 4.55 2.75
CA GLY A 98 1.74 4.35 1.89
C GLY A 98 2.86 5.33 2.15
N CYS A 99 4.08 4.91 1.84
CA CYS A 99 5.26 5.75 1.87
C CYS A 99 6.15 5.42 0.69
N VAL A 100 6.74 6.46 0.11
CA VAL A 100 7.87 6.36 -0.81
C VAL A 100 9.02 7.19 -0.26
N ALA A 101 10.24 6.68 -0.39
CA ALA A 101 11.43 7.33 0.14
C ALA A 101 12.64 7.14 -0.78
N PHE A 102 13.60 8.04 -0.65
CA PHE A 102 14.88 8.01 -1.33
C PHE A 102 15.96 8.49 -0.37
N ASP A 103 17.04 7.71 -0.22
CA ASP A 103 18.16 8.02 0.70
C ASP A 103 19.39 8.63 -0.01
N GLY A 104 19.26 8.99 -1.30
CA GLY A 104 20.38 9.40 -2.15
C GLY A 104 20.94 8.27 -3.03
N THR A 105 20.69 7.02 -2.64
CA THR A 105 21.16 5.83 -3.36
C THR A 105 19.99 4.95 -3.80
N THR A 106 19.12 4.59 -2.86
CA THR A 106 18.09 3.56 -2.99
C THR A 106 16.70 4.16 -2.82
N PHE A 107 15.79 3.80 -3.72
CA PHE A 107 14.37 4.11 -3.62
C PHE A 107 13.63 2.98 -2.92
N VAL A 108 12.64 3.31 -2.10
CA VAL A 108 11.78 2.33 -1.42
C VAL A 108 10.33 2.77 -1.53
N ALA A 109 9.43 1.81 -1.75
CA ALA A 109 7.99 1.97 -1.62
C ALA A 109 7.43 0.95 -0.63
N ALA A 110 6.52 1.37 0.23
CA ALA A 110 5.86 0.53 1.22
C ALA A 110 4.37 0.87 1.33
N LEU A 111 3.52 -0.16 1.41
CA LEU A 111 2.08 -0.04 1.55
C LEU A 111 1.54 -0.98 2.63
N SER A 112 0.49 -0.55 3.33
CA SER A 112 -0.30 -1.41 4.22
C SER A 112 -1.77 -0.97 4.25
N THR A 113 -2.68 -1.96 4.30
CA THR A 113 -4.12 -1.72 4.37
C THR A 113 -4.83 -2.82 5.15
N GLY A 114 -5.97 -2.49 5.75
CA GLY A 114 -6.99 -3.43 6.21
C GLY A 114 -7.91 -3.93 5.10
N GLY A 115 -7.74 -3.42 3.88
CA GLY A 115 -8.58 -3.72 2.74
C GLY A 115 -9.91 -2.97 2.77
N MET A 116 -10.89 -3.50 2.03
CA MET A 116 -12.20 -2.88 1.87
C MET A 116 -13.19 -3.38 2.91
N ALA A 117 -13.91 -2.46 3.55
CA ALA A 117 -14.93 -2.78 4.55
C ALA A 117 -16.04 -3.65 3.95
N GLY A 118 -16.41 -4.73 4.64
CA GLY A 118 -17.47 -5.65 4.18
C GLY A 118 -17.12 -6.46 2.92
N ALA A 119 -15.87 -6.39 2.44
CA ALA A 119 -15.42 -7.23 1.33
C ALA A 119 -15.45 -8.71 1.69
N HIS A 120 -15.53 -9.56 0.67
CA HIS A 120 -15.45 -11.00 0.80
C HIS A 120 -14.16 -11.40 1.54
N TYR A 121 -14.26 -12.40 2.40
CA TYR A 121 -13.09 -12.94 3.10
C TYR A 121 -12.10 -13.54 2.11
N GLY A 122 -10.81 -13.24 2.24
CA GLY A 122 -9.77 -13.58 1.29
C GLY A 122 -9.69 -12.64 0.08
N ARG A 123 -10.45 -11.54 0.02
CA ARG A 123 -10.28 -10.49 -1.00
C ARG A 123 -8.93 -9.82 -0.82
N VAL A 124 -8.13 -9.84 -1.88
CA VAL A 124 -6.82 -9.18 -1.96
C VAL A 124 -6.90 -8.00 -2.92
N GLY A 125 -6.43 -6.82 -2.48
CA GLY A 125 -6.38 -5.61 -3.29
C GLY A 125 -5.08 -5.44 -4.06
N ASP A 126 -4.78 -4.21 -4.45
CA ASP A 126 -3.57 -3.80 -5.18
C ASP A 126 -2.30 -3.80 -4.33
N VAL A 127 -2.43 -3.57 -3.02
CA VAL A 127 -1.31 -3.37 -2.08
C VAL A 127 -0.24 -4.47 -2.14
N PRO A 128 -0.56 -5.77 -2.08
CA PRO A 128 0.45 -6.82 -2.09
C PRO A 128 0.91 -7.21 -3.50
N ILE A 129 0.42 -6.53 -4.54
CA ILE A 129 0.67 -6.86 -5.94
C ILE A 129 1.70 -5.89 -6.53
N ILE A 130 2.91 -6.41 -6.78
CA ILE A 130 4.01 -5.66 -7.40
C ILE A 130 3.59 -5.07 -8.75
N GLY A 131 3.85 -3.78 -8.94
CA GLY A 131 3.48 -3.03 -10.13
C GLY A 131 2.04 -2.51 -10.13
N SER A 132 1.18 -2.96 -9.22
CA SER A 132 -0.17 -2.42 -9.03
C SER A 132 -0.18 -1.35 -7.96
N GLY A 133 -0.12 -1.73 -6.69
CA GLY A 133 -0.14 -0.77 -5.58
C GLY A 133 1.18 -0.03 -5.45
N LEU A 134 2.31 -0.73 -5.57
CA LEU A 134 3.63 -0.12 -5.45
C LEU A 134 4.62 -0.60 -6.51
N TYR A 135 5.63 0.22 -6.75
CA TYR A 135 6.80 -0.13 -7.55
C TYR A 135 7.99 0.75 -7.18
N ALA A 136 9.18 0.18 -7.08
CA ALA A 136 10.43 0.92 -6.90
C ALA A 136 11.48 0.46 -7.92
N GLY A 137 12.22 1.40 -8.47
CA GLY A 137 13.32 1.16 -9.40
C GLY A 137 14.36 2.27 -9.34
N PRO A 138 15.47 2.15 -10.11
CA PRO A 138 16.63 3.04 -9.98
C PRO A 138 16.39 4.55 -10.19
N GLU A 139 15.26 4.90 -10.81
CA GLU A 139 14.84 6.26 -11.15
C GLU A 139 13.74 6.82 -10.24
N GLY A 140 13.10 5.99 -9.40
CA GLY A 140 12.05 6.43 -8.51
C GLY A 140 11.25 5.32 -7.85
N ALA A 141 10.37 5.72 -6.92
CA ALA A 141 9.40 4.86 -6.25
C ALA A 141 7.99 5.46 -6.33
N VAL A 142 6.99 4.57 -6.37
CA VAL A 142 5.58 4.87 -6.55
C VAL A 142 4.75 4.05 -5.57
N ALA A 143 3.73 4.65 -4.97
CA ALA A 143 2.74 3.98 -4.13
C ALA A 143 1.34 4.56 -4.38
N ALA A 144 0.34 3.69 -4.54
CA ALA A 144 -1.04 4.02 -4.86
C ALA A 144 -1.99 3.70 -3.70
N THR A 145 -3.17 4.32 -3.73
CA THR A 145 -4.28 4.11 -2.80
C THR A 145 -5.61 4.32 -3.53
N GLY A 146 -6.70 3.72 -3.04
CA GLY A 146 -8.05 3.85 -3.61
C GLY A 146 -8.67 2.51 -3.97
N ASP A 147 -9.44 2.48 -5.07
CA ASP A 147 -10.10 1.30 -5.61
C ASP A 147 -9.05 0.27 -6.09
N GLY A 148 -8.78 -0.71 -5.25
CA GLY A 148 -7.76 -1.72 -5.48
C GLY A 148 -7.98 -2.53 -6.75
N GLU A 149 -9.23 -2.86 -7.09
CA GLU A 149 -9.56 -3.57 -8.32
C GLU A 149 -9.23 -2.72 -9.55
N ALA A 150 -9.63 -1.45 -9.56
CA ALA A 150 -9.33 -0.53 -10.65
C ALA A 150 -7.82 -0.28 -10.80
N ILE A 151 -7.08 -0.19 -9.68
CA ILE A 151 -5.63 0.01 -9.64
C ILE A 151 -4.89 -1.22 -10.21
N MET A 152 -5.31 -2.42 -9.80
CA MET A 152 -4.75 -3.70 -10.28
C MET A 152 -4.97 -3.89 -11.77
N MET A 153 -6.20 -3.69 -12.25
CA MET A 153 -6.53 -3.88 -13.66
C MET A 153 -5.76 -2.94 -14.59
N LYS A 154 -5.25 -1.84 -14.06
CA LYS A 154 -4.42 -0.88 -14.80
C LYS A 154 -2.92 -1.08 -14.60
N ILE A 155 -2.45 -1.92 -13.67
CA ILE A 155 -1.02 -2.08 -13.32
C ILE A 155 -0.37 -0.71 -13.03
N THR A 156 -1.04 0.04 -12.15
CA THR A 156 -0.89 1.50 -12.05
C THR A 156 0.50 1.92 -11.63
N ALA A 157 1.05 1.39 -10.54
CA ALA A 157 2.37 1.80 -10.05
C ALA A 157 3.48 1.57 -11.07
N TYR A 158 3.46 0.45 -11.81
CA TYR A 158 4.45 0.17 -12.84
C TYR A 158 4.30 1.11 -14.04
N ARG A 159 3.07 1.38 -14.49
CA ARG A 159 2.84 2.34 -15.59
C ARG A 159 3.26 3.75 -15.19
N THR A 160 2.99 4.19 -13.97
CA THR A 160 3.46 5.49 -13.47
C THR A 160 4.99 5.51 -13.41
N TYR A 161 5.62 4.44 -12.93
CA TYR A 161 7.08 4.34 -12.94
C TYR A 161 7.66 4.38 -14.37
N LYS A 162 6.96 3.85 -15.38
CA LYS A 162 7.37 4.02 -16.79
C LYS A 162 7.38 5.48 -17.24
N LEU A 163 6.50 6.34 -16.71
CA LEU A 163 6.54 7.78 -16.93
C LEU A 163 7.75 8.42 -16.23
N ILE A 164 8.05 8.02 -14.99
CA ILE A 164 9.28 8.44 -14.29
C ILE A 164 10.50 8.15 -15.14
N LYS A 165 10.61 6.94 -15.72
CA LYS A 165 11.72 6.58 -16.62
C LYS A 165 11.77 7.38 -17.91
N LYS A 166 10.63 7.83 -18.43
CA LYS A 166 10.57 8.68 -19.63
C LYS A 166 11.05 10.11 -19.33
N GLY A 167 10.97 10.53 -18.07
CA GLY A 167 11.28 11.87 -17.60
C GLY A 167 10.07 12.80 -17.65
N GLY A 168 10.12 13.86 -16.85
CA GLY A 168 9.02 14.80 -16.62
C GLY A 168 9.10 15.37 -15.20
N SER A 169 8.29 16.38 -14.89
CA SER A 169 8.16 16.80 -13.49
C SER A 169 7.31 15.78 -12.71
N PRO A 170 7.58 15.58 -11.42
CA PRO A 170 6.76 14.73 -10.55
C PRO A 170 5.26 15.03 -10.65
N GLU A 171 4.88 16.32 -10.72
CA GLU A 171 3.49 16.78 -10.80
C GLU A 171 2.82 16.36 -12.11
N ALA A 172 3.50 16.56 -13.25
CA ALA A 172 2.96 16.16 -14.54
C ALA A 172 2.74 14.63 -14.63
N ILE A 173 3.61 13.84 -14.01
CA ILE A 173 3.47 12.38 -13.93
C ILE A 173 2.28 11.99 -13.05
N VAL A 174 2.09 12.67 -11.91
CA VAL A 174 0.93 12.46 -11.04
C VAL A 174 -0.36 12.82 -11.76
N ASP A 175 -0.42 13.97 -12.43
CA ASP A 175 -1.60 14.42 -13.19
C ASP A 175 -1.96 13.44 -14.31
N GLU A 176 -0.96 12.92 -15.03
CA GLU A 176 -1.18 11.89 -16.04
C GLU A 176 -1.75 10.60 -15.42
N ALA A 177 -1.17 10.13 -14.31
CA ALA A 177 -1.65 8.92 -13.63
C ALA A 177 -3.09 9.06 -13.12
N ILE A 178 -3.44 10.23 -12.56
CA ILE A 178 -4.80 10.54 -12.08
C ILE A 178 -5.79 10.51 -13.24
N SER A 179 -5.40 11.00 -14.42
CA SER A 179 -6.27 11.03 -15.61
C SER A 179 -6.71 9.64 -16.10
N TRP A 180 -6.02 8.57 -15.68
CA TRP A 180 -6.38 7.20 -16.05
C TRP A 180 -7.64 6.69 -15.36
N PHE A 181 -8.08 7.36 -14.31
CA PHE A 181 -9.20 6.93 -13.49
C PHE A 181 -10.39 7.87 -13.69
N PRO A 182 -11.58 7.35 -14.04
CA PRO A 182 -12.78 8.16 -14.01
C PRO A 182 -13.04 8.64 -12.58
N SER A 183 -13.82 9.71 -12.43
CA SER A 183 -14.14 10.22 -11.09
C SER A 183 -14.89 9.20 -10.22
N THR A 184 -15.50 8.16 -10.80
CA THR A 184 -16.16 7.08 -10.06
C THR A 184 -15.19 6.18 -9.29
N ASP A 185 -13.96 6.01 -9.80
CA ASP A 185 -12.97 5.11 -9.23
C ASP A 185 -12.08 5.96 -8.32
N ALA A 186 -12.22 5.81 -7.00
CA ALA A 186 -11.37 6.55 -6.06
C ALA A 186 -9.89 6.18 -6.30
N PHE A 187 -9.04 7.18 -6.49
CA PHE A 187 -7.63 6.95 -6.78
C PHE A 187 -6.75 8.05 -6.23
N GLY A 188 -5.63 7.65 -5.62
CA GLY A 188 -4.57 8.53 -5.17
C GLY A 188 -3.21 7.87 -5.39
N ILE A 189 -2.18 8.69 -5.55
CA ILE A 189 -0.83 8.23 -5.83
C ILE A 189 0.19 9.20 -5.24
N ILE A 190 1.30 8.64 -4.75
CA ILE A 190 2.49 9.38 -4.36
C ILE A 190 3.70 8.79 -5.08
N LEU A 191 4.66 9.65 -5.40
CA LEU A 191 5.91 9.24 -6.02
C LEU A 191 7.09 10.09 -5.53
N VAL A 192 8.27 9.51 -5.60
CA VAL A 192 9.56 10.19 -5.40
C VAL A 192 10.51 9.81 -6.52
N THR A 193 11.26 10.80 -6.99
CA THR A 193 12.30 10.68 -8.01
C THR A 193 13.57 11.35 -7.48
N ARG A 194 14.67 11.28 -8.24
CA ARG A 194 15.89 12.04 -7.91
C ARG A 194 15.68 13.57 -7.94
N ASN A 195 14.67 14.04 -8.64
CA ASN A 195 14.44 15.46 -8.92
C ASN A 195 13.26 16.04 -8.12
N GLY A 196 12.73 15.28 -7.16
CA GLY A 196 11.61 15.72 -6.31
C GLY A 196 10.55 14.64 -6.13
N SER A 197 9.50 15.01 -5.42
CA SER A 197 8.36 14.16 -5.06
C SER A 197 7.04 14.87 -5.32
N ALA A 198 6.00 14.11 -5.64
CA ALA A 198 4.65 14.63 -5.77
C ALA A 198 3.62 13.62 -5.27
N GLY A 199 2.44 14.12 -4.94
CA GLY A 199 1.28 13.32 -4.60
C GLY A 199 0.00 13.98 -5.07
N GLY A 200 -1.01 13.19 -5.39
CA GLY A 200 -2.29 13.71 -5.85
C GLY A 200 -3.38 12.63 -5.88
N SER A 201 -4.63 13.06 -6.01
CA SER A 201 -5.80 12.19 -6.03
C SER A 201 -6.95 12.83 -6.83
N ASN A 202 -7.84 12.01 -7.39
CA ASN A 202 -9.12 12.47 -7.95
C ASN A 202 -10.23 12.65 -6.88
N ARG A 203 -9.89 12.40 -5.60
CA ARG A 203 -10.73 12.56 -4.41
C ARG A 203 -9.92 13.24 -3.29
N SER A 204 -10.51 13.35 -2.10
CA SER A 204 -9.77 13.78 -0.90
C SER A 204 -8.74 12.72 -0.52
N MET A 205 -7.47 13.09 -0.43
CA MET A 205 -6.38 12.24 0.02
C MET A 205 -5.46 13.05 0.95
N ALA A 206 -5.23 12.54 2.15
CA ALA A 206 -4.21 13.07 3.03
C ALA A 206 -2.83 12.63 2.55
N TRP A 207 -1.94 13.58 2.27
CA TRP A 207 -0.54 13.29 1.94
C TRP A 207 0.37 14.42 2.40
N SER A 208 1.65 14.12 2.55
CA SER A 208 2.69 15.09 2.90
C SER A 208 4.02 14.66 2.29
N SER A 209 4.84 15.62 1.87
CA SER A 209 6.23 15.40 1.50
C SER A 209 7.17 16.15 2.43
N ARG A 210 8.38 15.63 2.61
CA ARG A 210 9.45 16.28 3.36
C ARG A 210 10.80 15.86 2.79
N GLU A 211 11.67 16.84 2.56
CA GLU A 211 13.08 16.62 2.26
C GLU A 211 13.90 16.76 3.54
N PHE A 212 14.87 15.87 3.70
CA PHE A 212 15.85 15.93 4.78
C PHE A 212 17.17 16.34 4.16
N GLY A 213 17.65 17.54 4.51
CA GLY A 213 18.93 18.09 4.06
C GLY A 213 20.11 17.56 4.86
#